data_AF-A0A0D8IXH2-F1
#
_entry.id   AF-A0A0D8IXH2-F1
#
_cell.length_a   1.000
_cell.length_b   1.000
_cell.length_c   1.000
_cell.angle_alpha   90.00
_cell.angle_beta   90.00
_cell.angle_gamma   90.00
#
_symmetry.space_group_name_H-M   'P 1'
#
loop_
_entity.id
_entity.type
_entity.pdbx_description
1 polymer ?
#
loop_
_entity_poly.entity_id
_entity_poly.type
_entity_poly.pdbx_seq_one_letter_code
_entity_poly.pdbx_strand_id
1 'polypeptide(L)'
;MKKSFPLNLNGMYIPQCCFKTGYYKNSGALAITICRRTTLGVLPIIPLTINLGPMKNHCAAVRDITGPDYKLTKQMQRIGLVKKKLTTITLGYTSYPICEIDEQTLTKYAA
;
A
#
# COMPACT_ATOMS: atom_id res chain seq x y z
N MET A 1 -19.65 -4.35 -10.60
CA MET A 1 -18.65 -3.26 -10.48
C MET A 1 -17.48 -3.74 -9.63
N LYS A 2 -16.22 -3.49 -10.06
CA LYS A 2 -15.03 -3.75 -9.22
C LYS A 2 -15.11 -2.89 -7.95
N LYS A 3 -14.82 -3.45 -6.78
CA LYS A 3 -14.91 -2.71 -5.51
C LYS A 3 -13.86 -1.60 -5.48
N SER A 4 -14.17 -0.54 -4.74
CA SER A 4 -13.26 0.58 -4.48
C SER A 4 -13.35 0.99 -3.02
N PHE A 5 -12.38 1.76 -2.55
CA PHE A 5 -12.35 2.28 -1.17
C PHE A 5 -11.98 3.77 -1.17
N PRO A 6 -12.41 4.55 -0.18
CA PRO A 6 -11.92 5.90 0.01
C PRO A 6 -10.54 5.90 0.66
N LEU A 7 -9.66 6.82 0.24
CA LEU A 7 -8.36 7.07 0.89
C LEU A 7 -8.35 8.49 1.47
N ASN A 8 -7.82 8.66 2.68
CA ASN A 8 -7.62 9.99 3.27
C ASN A 8 -6.13 10.21 3.59
N LEU A 9 -5.48 11.09 2.85
CA LEU A 9 -4.07 11.40 3.07
C LEU A 9 -3.96 12.81 3.66
N ASN A 10 -3.70 12.91 4.97
CA ASN A 10 -3.46 14.19 5.65
C ASN A 10 -4.54 15.26 5.37
N GLY A 11 -5.82 14.88 5.35
CA GLY A 11 -6.94 15.78 5.09
C GLY A 11 -7.41 15.79 3.63
N MET A 12 -6.64 15.23 2.69
CA MET A 12 -7.06 15.06 1.31
C MET A 12 -7.85 13.76 1.13
N TYR A 13 -9.15 13.91 0.85
CA TYR A 13 -10.04 12.78 0.56
C TYR A 13 -10.01 12.41 -0.93
N ILE A 14 -9.68 11.16 -1.22
CA ILE A 14 -9.64 10.61 -2.57
C ILE A 14 -10.67 9.48 -2.67
N PRO A 15 -11.78 9.69 -3.42
CA PRO A 15 -12.78 8.65 -3.60
C PRO A 15 -12.33 7.62 -4.65
N GLN A 16 -12.93 6.43 -4.57
CA GLN A 16 -12.81 5.36 -5.58
C GLN A 16 -11.37 4.87 -5.83
N CYS A 17 -10.61 4.66 -4.76
CA CYS A 17 -9.29 4.07 -4.85
C CYS A 17 -9.34 2.55 -5.10
N CYS A 18 -8.28 2.06 -5.73
CA CYS A 18 -8.02 0.66 -6.08
C CYS A 18 -6.51 0.38 -5.98
N PHE A 19 -6.12 -0.89 -6.10
CA PHE A 19 -4.72 -1.29 -6.09
C PHE A 19 -4.26 -1.74 -7.47
N LYS A 20 -3.05 -1.34 -7.85
CA LYS A 20 -2.29 -1.95 -8.93
C LYS A 20 -1.08 -2.65 -8.33
N THR A 21 -0.89 -3.91 -8.69
CA THR A 21 0.24 -4.73 -8.25
C THR A 21 1.26 -4.89 -9.35
N GLY A 22 2.48 -5.21 -8.95
CA GLY A 22 3.59 -5.57 -9.81
C GLY A 22 4.76 -6.04 -8.96
N TYR A 23 5.93 -6.15 -9.58
CA TYR A 23 7.15 -6.54 -8.88
C TYR A 23 8.29 -5.58 -9.25
N TYR A 24 9.13 -5.24 -8.27
CA TYR A 24 10.35 -4.48 -8.52
C TYR A 24 11.35 -5.36 -9.27
N LYS A 25 11.78 -4.92 -10.48
CA LYS A 25 12.59 -5.71 -11.41
C LYS A 25 13.86 -6.34 -10.79
N ASN A 26 14.53 -5.62 -9.89
CA ASN A 26 15.84 -6.03 -9.37
C ASN A 26 15.78 -6.89 -8.10
N SER A 27 14.65 -6.92 -7.39
CA SER A 27 14.54 -7.61 -6.10
C SER A 27 13.43 -8.65 -6.05
N GLY A 28 12.52 -8.66 -7.02
CA GLY A 28 11.30 -9.45 -6.96
C GLY A 28 10.34 -9.02 -5.85
N ALA A 29 10.59 -7.89 -5.18
CA ALA A 29 9.73 -7.41 -4.10
C ALA A 29 8.37 -6.97 -4.63
N LEU A 30 7.30 -7.26 -3.88
CA LEU A 30 5.94 -6.88 -4.23
C LEU A 30 5.78 -5.34 -4.27
N ALA A 31 5.40 -4.83 -5.44
CA ALA A 31 5.09 -3.43 -5.65
C ALA A 31 3.56 -3.24 -5.63
N ILE A 32 3.07 -2.45 -4.69
CA ILE A 32 1.65 -2.07 -4.62
C ILE A 32 1.56 -0.56 -4.80
N THR A 33 0.73 -0.12 -5.74
CA THR A 33 0.42 1.28 -5.98
C THR A 33 -1.06 1.51 -5.72
N ILE A 34 -1.39 2.53 -4.94
CA ILE A 34 -2.78 3.00 -4.80
C ILE A 34 -3.09 3.89 -5.99
N CYS A 35 -4.18 3.58 -6.67
CA CYS A 35 -4.64 4.29 -7.85
C CYS A 35 -6.07 4.77 -7.66
N ARG A 36 -6.46 5.85 -8.35
CA ARG A 36 -7.83 6.36 -8.42
C ARG A 36 -8.51 5.80 -9.67
N ARG A 37 -9.75 5.32 -9.53
CA ARG A 37 -10.62 5.10 -10.69
C ARG A 37 -11.24 6.42 -11.11
N THR A 38 -11.18 6.70 -12.40
CA THR A 38 -11.79 7.87 -13.04
C THR A 38 -12.59 7.42 -14.26
N THR A 39 -13.38 8.32 -14.83
CA THR A 39 -14.09 8.08 -16.10
C THR A 39 -13.16 7.79 -17.27
N LEU A 40 -11.91 8.28 -17.21
CA LEU A 40 -10.89 8.13 -18.25
C LEU A 40 -9.94 6.94 -18.00
N GLY A 41 -10.15 6.17 -16.92
CA GLY A 41 -9.32 5.02 -16.57
C GLY A 41 -8.74 5.10 -15.16
N VAL A 42 -7.61 4.40 -14.94
CA VAL A 42 -6.97 4.24 -13.63
C VAL A 42 -5.71 5.10 -13.55
N LEU A 43 -5.68 6.06 -12.63
CA LEU A 43 -4.56 6.99 -12.44
C LEU A 43 -3.80 6.65 -11.15
N PRO A 44 -2.45 6.56 -11.18
CA PRO A 44 -1.67 6.31 -9.97
C PRO A 44 -1.77 7.52 -9.03
N ILE A 45 -1.89 7.24 -7.71
CA ILE A 45 -1.89 8.27 -6.66
C ILE A 45 -0.55 8.22 -5.92
N ILE A 46 -0.26 7.09 -5.27
CA ILE A 46 0.93 6.94 -4.43
C ILE A 46 1.38 5.47 -4.42
N PRO A 47 2.70 5.19 -4.47
CA PRO A 47 3.21 3.86 -4.17
C PRO A 47 2.95 3.53 -2.69
N LEU A 48 2.20 2.47 -2.44
CA LEU A 48 1.96 1.96 -1.09
C LEU A 48 3.18 1.24 -0.54
N THR A 49 3.94 0.55 -1.39
CA THR A 49 5.12 -0.21 -0.95
C THR A 49 6.42 0.35 -1.50
N ILE A 50 7.51 0.18 -0.76
CA ILE A 50 8.87 0.52 -1.17
C ILE A 50 9.72 -0.75 -1.32
N ASN A 51 10.68 -0.71 -2.22
CA ASN A 51 11.62 -1.80 -2.41
C ASN A 51 12.72 -1.75 -1.34
N LEU A 52 12.65 -2.63 -0.34
CA LEU A 52 13.72 -2.87 0.64
C LEU A 52 14.50 -4.15 0.36
N GLY A 53 14.39 -4.68 -0.87
CA GLY A 53 14.90 -6.00 -1.23
C GLY A 53 13.85 -7.11 -1.07
N PRO A 54 14.25 -8.37 -1.29
CA PRO A 54 13.37 -9.51 -1.18
C PRO A 54 12.82 -9.64 0.25
N MET A 55 11.51 -9.82 0.34
CA MET A 55 10.78 -10.03 1.58
C MET A 55 10.11 -11.40 1.57
N LYS A 56 9.75 -11.91 2.75
CA LYS A 56 8.93 -13.12 2.85
C LYS A 56 7.63 -12.96 2.06
N ASN A 57 7.08 -14.07 1.59
CA ASN A 57 5.80 -14.07 0.90
C ASN A 57 4.74 -13.32 1.71
N HIS A 58 3.90 -12.55 1.00
CA HIS A 58 2.87 -11.68 1.57
C HIS A 58 3.38 -10.59 2.51
N CYS A 59 4.69 -10.36 2.63
CA CYS A 59 5.23 -9.24 3.40
C CYS A 59 5.60 -8.09 2.46
N ALA A 60 5.24 -6.88 2.86
CA ALA A 60 5.65 -5.68 2.15
C ALA A 60 6.03 -4.54 3.11
N ALA A 61 7.05 -3.77 2.72
CA ALA A 61 7.43 -2.54 3.38
C ALA A 61 6.47 -1.44 2.94
N VAL A 62 5.63 -0.96 3.85
CA VAL A 62 4.66 0.10 3.55
C VAL A 62 5.39 1.45 3.58
N ARG A 63 5.25 2.22 2.50
CA ARG A 63 5.79 3.57 2.37
C ARG A 63 4.89 4.56 3.12
N ASP A 64 4.94 4.50 4.44
CA ASP A 64 4.18 5.40 5.29
C ASP A 64 5.00 6.67 5.61
N ILE A 65 4.91 7.65 4.72
CA ILE A 65 5.59 8.95 4.86
C ILE A 65 4.80 9.97 5.68
N THR A 66 3.73 9.54 6.37
CA THR A 66 2.82 10.46 7.09
C THR A 66 3.28 10.82 8.51
N GLY A 67 4.51 10.47 8.87
CA GLY A 67 5.11 10.71 10.19
C GLY A 67 4.94 9.52 11.16
N PRO A 68 5.18 9.72 12.47
CA PRO A 68 5.23 8.64 13.46
C PRO A 68 3.89 7.91 13.66
N ASP A 69 2.79 8.51 13.22
CA ASP A 69 1.45 7.95 13.42
C ASP A 69 1.10 6.80 12.48
N TYR A 70 1.92 6.53 11.45
CA TYR A 70 1.68 5.53 10.42
C TYR A 70 0.23 5.54 9.88
N LYS A 71 -0.24 6.73 9.44
CA LYS A 71 -1.65 6.93 9.07
C LYS A 71 -2.04 6.08 7.86
N LEU A 72 -1.13 5.90 6.89
CA LEU A 72 -1.40 5.10 5.70
C LEU A 72 -1.51 3.61 6.06
N THR A 73 -0.58 3.08 6.85
CA THR A 73 -0.63 1.70 7.35
C THR A 73 -1.91 1.43 8.12
N LYS A 74 -2.32 2.33 9.03
CA LYS A 74 -3.58 2.22 9.78
C LYS A 74 -4.81 2.20 8.87
N GLN A 75 -4.82 3.00 7.81
CA GLN A 75 -5.93 2.96 6.84
C GLN A 75 -5.96 1.64 6.06
N MET A 76 -4.80 1.15 5.64
CA MET A 76 -4.72 -0.15 4.96
C MET A 76 -5.15 -1.30 5.89
N GLN A 77 -4.91 -1.18 7.21
CA GLN A 77 -5.45 -2.11 8.21
C GLN A 77 -6.97 -2.06 8.29
N ARG A 78 -7.58 -0.86 8.33
CA ARG A 78 -9.04 -0.70 8.36
C ARG A 78 -9.76 -1.29 7.15
N ILE A 79 -9.11 -1.27 5.98
CA ILE A 79 -9.65 -1.84 4.74
C ILE A 79 -9.45 -3.37 4.68
N GLY A 80 -8.61 -3.92 5.57
CA GLY A 80 -8.26 -5.34 5.63
C GLY A 80 -7.05 -5.73 4.78
N LEU A 81 -6.41 -4.77 4.10
CA LEU A 81 -5.24 -5.07 3.27
C LEU A 81 -4.01 -5.39 4.13
N VAL A 82 -3.76 -4.63 5.19
CA VAL A 82 -2.69 -4.94 6.13
C VAL A 82 -3.28 -5.74 7.28
N LYS A 83 -2.85 -6.98 7.47
CA LYS A 83 -3.29 -7.82 8.59
C LYS A 83 -2.65 -7.37 9.90
N LYS A 84 -1.33 -7.22 9.89
CA LYS A 84 -0.54 -6.78 11.05
C LYS A 84 0.79 -6.16 10.62
N LYS A 85 1.31 -5.29 11.48
CA LYS A 85 2.70 -4.84 11.42
C LYS A 85 3.57 -5.90 12.09
N LEU A 86 4.60 -6.36 11.40
CA LEU A 86 5.53 -7.40 11.86
C LEU A 86 6.77 -6.79 12.53
N THR A 87 7.35 -5.79 11.88
CA THR A 87 8.54 -5.09 12.38
C THR A 87 8.64 -3.70 11.73
N THR A 88 9.70 -2.97 12.05
CA THR A 88 10.06 -1.71 11.40
C THR A 88 11.52 -1.79 10.97
N ILE A 89 11.80 -1.45 9.72
CA ILE A 89 13.17 -1.30 9.21
C ILE A 89 13.46 0.20 9.12
N THR A 90 14.56 0.65 9.73
CA THR A 90 15.01 2.04 9.64
C THR A 90 16.20 2.13 8.70
N LEU A 91 16.11 3.01 7.70
CA LEU A 91 17.19 3.32 6.77
C LEU A 91 17.47 4.83 6.86
N GLY A 92 18.65 5.18 7.38
CA GLY A 92 18.97 6.55 7.74
C GLY A 92 17.95 7.09 8.74
N TYR A 93 17.27 8.18 8.38
CA TYR A 93 16.27 8.84 9.23
C TYR A 93 14.83 8.40 8.95
N THR A 94 14.61 7.43 8.06
CA THR A 94 13.27 6.99 7.65
C THR A 94 12.98 5.57 8.13
N SER A 95 11.83 5.40 8.78
CA SER A 95 11.35 4.10 9.25
C SER A 95 10.23 3.56 8.36
N TYR A 96 10.36 2.30 7.96
CA TYR A 96 9.42 1.59 7.11
C TYR A 96 8.79 0.42 7.87
N PRO A 97 7.47 0.47 8.16
CA PRO A 97 6.79 -0.67 8.75
C PRO A 97 6.72 -1.81 7.75
N ILE A 98 7.17 -2.99 8.17
CA ILE A 98 7.01 -4.22 7.42
C ILE A 98 5.70 -4.86 7.87
N CYS A 99 4.82 -5.09 6.90
CA CYS A 99 3.45 -5.52 7.14
C CYS A 99 3.16 -6.82 6.40
N GLU A 100 2.33 -7.66 7.02
CA GLU A 100 1.68 -8.78 6.34
C GLU A 100 0.48 -8.25 5.54
N ILE A 101 0.42 -8.62 4.26
CA ILE A 101 -0.56 -8.19 3.28
C ILE A 101 -1.57 -9.31 3.03
N ASP A 102 -2.84 -8.95 2.98
CA ASP A 102 -3.92 -9.83 2.58
C ASP A 102 -4.17 -9.78 1.06
N GLU A 103 -3.76 -10.83 0.35
CA GLU A 103 -3.90 -10.90 -1.10
C GLU A 103 -5.35 -11.01 -1.58
N GLN A 104 -6.25 -11.56 -0.76
CA GLN A 104 -7.67 -11.60 -1.09
C GLN A 104 -8.24 -10.18 -1.13
N THR A 105 -7.90 -9.34 -0.15
CA THR A 105 -8.26 -7.93 -0.12
C THR A 105 -7.61 -7.16 -1.27
N LEU A 106 -6.34 -7.45 -1.58
CA LEU A 106 -5.64 -6.84 -2.72
C LEU A 106 -6.38 -7.14 -4.05
N THR A 107 -6.78 -8.39 -4.25
CA THR A 107 -7.53 -8.86 -5.43
C THR A 107 -8.93 -8.23 -5.49
N LYS A 108 -9.61 -8.15 -4.34
CA LYS A 108 -10.95 -7.55 -4.21
C LYS A 108 -11.00 -6.10 -4.70
N TYR A 109 -9.92 -5.34 -4.50
CA TYR A 109 -9.82 -3.93 -4.91
C TYR A 109 -8.85 -3.72 -6.09
N ALA A 110 -8.49 -4.77 -6.83
CA ALA A 110 -7.56 -4.68 -7.96
C ALA A 110 -8.13 -3.80 -9.09
N ALA A 111 -7.29 -2.94 -9.66
CA ALA A 111 -7.59 -2.04 -10.79
C ALA A 111 -8.26 -2.78 -11.96
#